data_AF-A0A443RJC7-F1
#
_entry.id   AF-A0A443RJC7-F1
#
_cell.length_a   1.000
_cell.length_b   1.000
_cell.length_c   1.000
_cell.angle_alpha   90.00
_cell.angle_beta   90.00
_cell.angle_gamma   90.00
#
_symmetry.space_group_name_H-M   'P 1'
#
loop_
_entity.id
_entity.type
_entity.pdbx_description
1 polymer ?
#
loop_
_entity_poly.entity_id
_entity_poly.type
_entity_poly.pdbx_seq_one_letter_code
_entity_poly.pdbx_strand_id
1 'polypeptide(L)'
;MNISRVMSNVIQIVTALVLAGGALIGLYAGHRLFQAYEYEANHRRRRRERTPEIECKECNICKEDLTTEGVELLPCGHIFHAFCIKEWFGVRYNCPSCRESLPNHLISEYRRRLGIN
;
A
#
# COMPACT_ATOMS: atom_id res chain seq x y z
N MET A 1 -7.81 70.75 -7.05
CA MET A 1 -7.85 69.28 -7.14
C MET A 1 -9.05 68.81 -6.34
N ASN A 2 -10.04 68.17 -6.97
CA ASN A 2 -11.37 67.95 -6.37
C ASN A 2 -11.31 66.81 -5.34
N ILE A 3 -11.28 67.17 -4.06
CA ILE A 3 -11.18 66.24 -2.92
C ILE A 3 -12.26 65.15 -2.97
N SER A 4 -13.47 65.48 -3.43
CA SER A 4 -14.56 64.51 -3.62
C SER A 4 -14.23 63.38 -4.59
N ARG A 5 -13.53 63.69 -5.69
CA ARG A 5 -13.11 62.70 -6.69
C ARG A 5 -11.99 61.81 -6.15
N VAL A 6 -11.10 62.37 -5.32
CA VAL A 6 -10.04 61.61 -4.66
C VAL A 6 -10.63 60.62 -3.66
N MET A 7 -11.57 61.06 -2.82
CA MET A 7 -12.21 60.19 -1.83
C MET A 7 -13.01 59.05 -2.48
N SER A 8 -13.74 59.33 -3.57
CA SER A 8 -14.46 58.30 -4.32
C SER A 8 -13.53 57.23 -4.89
N ASN A 9 -12.40 57.64 -5.49
CA ASN A 9 -11.40 56.71 -6.01
C ASN A 9 -10.79 55.84 -4.90
N VAL A 10 -10.50 56.43 -3.73
CA VAL A 10 -9.99 55.68 -2.57
C VAL A 10 -11.01 54.63 -2.13
N ILE A 11 -12.29 54.99 -2.03
CA ILE A 11 -13.35 54.05 -1.66
C ILE A 11 -13.44 52.92 -2.69
N GLN A 12 -13.44 53.22 -3.99
CA GLN A 12 -13.50 52.22 -5.06
C GLN A 12 -12.29 51.27 -5.04
N ILE A 13 -11.09 51.78 -4.74
CA ILE A 13 -9.88 50.95 -4.61
C ILE A 13 -10.00 50.04 -3.39
N VAL A 14 -10.42 50.58 -2.24
CA VAL A 14 -10.57 49.81 -1.00
C VAL A 14 -11.64 48.73 -1.15
N THR A 15 -12.80 49.05 -1.74
CA THR A 15 -13.85 48.06 -1.98
C THR A 15 -13.40 46.98 -2.96
N ALA A 16 -12.69 47.36 -4.04
CA ALA A 16 -12.13 46.39 -4.98
C ALA A 16 -11.13 45.43 -4.30
N LEU A 17 -10.25 45.94 -3.41
CA LEU A 17 -9.29 45.12 -2.68
C LEU A 17 -9.97 44.15 -1.71
N VAL A 18 -11.01 44.58 -1.01
CA VAL A 18 -11.77 43.72 -0.08
C VAL A 18 -12.49 42.60 -0.85
N LEU A 19 -13.13 42.92 -1.97
CA LEU A 19 -13.81 41.94 -2.81
C LEU A 19 -12.83 40.94 -3.43
N ALA A 20 -11.69 41.43 -3.96
CA ALA A 20 -10.65 40.58 -4.52
C ALA A 20 -10.01 39.68 -3.46
N GLY A 21 -9.73 40.22 -2.27
CA GLY A 21 -9.21 39.45 -1.13
C GLY A 21 -10.17 38.35 -0.68
N GLY A 22 -11.46 38.66 -0.55
CA GLY A 22 -12.49 37.68 -0.21
C GLY A 22 -12.60 36.55 -1.25
N ALA A 23 -12.56 36.88 -2.54
CA ALA A 23 -12.57 35.90 -3.62
C ALA A 23 -11.33 34.98 -3.58
N LEU A 24 -10.13 35.53 -3.36
CA LEU A 24 -8.90 34.74 -3.25
C LEU A 24 -8.92 33.80 -2.05
N ILE A 25 -9.38 34.26 -0.89
CA ILE A 25 -9.50 33.43 0.32
C ILE A 25 -10.52 32.32 0.10
N GLY A 26 -11.66 32.64 -0.51
CA GLY A 26 -12.70 31.66 -0.85
C GLY A 26 -12.21 30.59 -1.83
N LEU A 27 -11.51 30.99 -2.90
CA LEU A 27 -10.91 30.07 -3.86
C LEU A 27 -9.81 29.20 -3.24
N TYR A 28 -8.95 29.78 -2.39
CA TYR A 28 -7.91 29.02 -1.69
C TYR A 28 -8.51 27.99 -0.72
N ALA A 29 -9.46 28.41 0.12
CA ALA A 29 -10.16 27.52 1.05
C ALA A 29 -10.92 26.42 0.30
N GLY A 30 -11.64 26.79 -0.77
CA GLY A 30 -12.35 25.86 -1.64
C GLY A 30 -11.42 24.82 -2.28
N HIS A 31 -10.27 25.26 -2.82
CA HIS A 31 -9.28 24.34 -3.41
C HIS A 31 -8.66 23.41 -2.36
N ARG A 32 -8.37 23.90 -1.14
CA ARG A 32 -7.85 23.06 -0.06
C ARG A 32 -8.85 22.01 0.40
N LEU A 33 -10.13 22.38 0.50
CA LEU A 33 -11.21 21.44 0.80
C LEU A 33 -11.40 20.43 -0.35
N PHE A 34 -11.32 20.88 -1.60
CA PHE A 34 -11.40 20.00 -2.76
C PHE A 34 -10.24 18.99 -2.78
N GLN A 35 -9.01 19.43 -2.53
CA GLN A 35 -7.85 18.54 -2.40
C GLN A 35 -7.98 17.57 -1.23
N ALA A 36 -8.46 18.02 -0.06
CA ALA A 36 -8.68 17.15 1.09
C ALA A 36 -9.76 16.10 0.82
N TYR A 37 -10.87 16.50 0.19
CA TYR A 37 -11.93 15.61 -0.24
C TYR A 37 -11.43 14.56 -1.25
N GLU A 38 -10.69 14.99 -2.27
CA GLU A 38 -10.14 14.10 -3.28
C GLU A 38 -9.09 13.14 -2.71
N TYR A 39 -8.27 13.60 -1.76
CA TYR A 39 -7.33 12.75 -1.03
C TYR A 39 -8.06 11.61 -0.29
N GLU A 40 -9.12 11.93 0.45
CA GLU A 40 -9.91 10.93 1.17
C GLU A 40 -10.62 9.96 0.22
N ALA A 41 -11.20 10.46 -0.88
CA ALA A 41 -11.86 9.64 -1.90
C ALA A 41 -10.88 8.67 -2.58
N ASN A 42 -9.69 9.15 -2.95
CA ASN A 42 -8.65 8.34 -3.56
C ASN A 42 -8.07 7.32 -2.57
N HIS A 43 -7.92 7.67 -1.29
CA HIS A 43 -7.50 6.74 -0.25
C HIS A 43 -8.51 5.59 -0.08
N ARG A 44 -9.82 5.90 -0.08
CA ARG A 44 -10.89 4.87 -0.05
C ARG A 44 -10.86 3.96 -1.28
N ARG A 45 -10.61 4.51 -2.48
CA ARG A 45 -10.47 3.72 -3.73
C ARG A 45 -9.29 2.76 -3.66
N ARG A 46 -8.09 3.23 -3.30
CA ARG A 46 -6.89 2.38 -3.15
C ARG A 46 -7.08 1.24 -2.15
N ARG A 47 -7.81 1.49 -1.05
CA ARG A 47 -8.15 0.44 -0.08
C ARG A 47 -9.06 -0.65 -0.67
N ARG A 48 -9.89 -0.31 -1.66
CA ARG A 48 -10.80 -1.23 -2.35
C ARG A 48 -10.11 -2.03 -3.46
N GLU A 49 -9.17 -1.41 -4.18
CA GLU A 49 -8.28 -2.10 -5.15
C GLU A 49 -7.29 -3.03 -4.46
N ARG A 50 -6.95 -2.77 -3.19
CA ARG A 50 -6.20 -3.69 -2.34
C ARG A 50 -7.08 -4.84 -1.82
N THR A 51 -8.07 -5.27 -2.58
CA THR A 51 -8.43 -6.69 -2.53
C THR A 51 -7.14 -7.44 -2.83
N PRO A 52 -6.64 -8.29 -1.91
CA PRO A 52 -5.70 -9.29 -2.38
C PRO A 52 -6.52 -10.04 -3.42
N GLU A 53 -6.16 -9.89 -4.69
CA GLU A 53 -6.35 -11.00 -5.59
C GLU A 53 -5.80 -12.16 -4.78
N ILE A 54 -6.67 -13.08 -4.39
CA ILE A 54 -6.23 -14.42 -4.05
C ILE A 54 -5.75 -14.93 -5.40
N GLU A 55 -4.60 -14.40 -5.84
CA GLU A 55 -3.75 -14.96 -6.84
C GLU A 55 -3.63 -16.38 -6.32
N CYS A 56 -4.16 -17.35 -7.08
CA CYS A 56 -3.81 -18.74 -6.88
C CYS A 56 -2.29 -18.75 -6.82
N LYS A 57 -1.73 -18.76 -5.61
CA LYS A 57 -0.29 -18.61 -5.45
C LYS A 57 0.25 -19.89 -6.03
N GLU A 58 1.02 -19.79 -7.10
CA GLU A 58 1.63 -20.95 -7.72
C GLU A 58 2.80 -21.41 -6.85
N CYS A 59 2.91 -22.71 -6.62
CA CYS A 59 4.06 -23.29 -5.95
C CYS A 59 5.27 -23.18 -6.88
N ASN A 60 6.25 -22.36 -6.50
CA ASN A 60 7.42 -22.10 -7.35
C ASN A 60 8.35 -23.30 -7.59
N ILE A 61 8.09 -24.43 -6.93
CA ILE A 61 8.82 -25.69 -7.08
C ILE A 61 8.19 -26.56 -8.19
N CYS A 62 6.90 -26.88 -8.08
CA CYS A 62 6.20 -27.75 -9.05
C CYS A 62 5.45 -27.00 -10.15
N LYS A 63 5.27 -25.68 -10.01
CA LYS A 63 4.54 -24.81 -10.94
C LYS A 63 3.03 -25.11 -11.01
N GLU A 64 2.47 -25.64 -9.92
CA GLU A 64 1.04 -25.92 -9.75
C GLU A 64 0.42 -24.99 -8.70
N ASP A 65 -0.89 -24.80 -8.77
CA ASP A 65 -1.63 -23.95 -7.83
C ASP A 65 -1.53 -24.45 -6.38
N LEU A 66 -1.31 -23.52 -5.45
CA LEU A 66 -1.38 -23.81 -4.01
C LEU A 66 -2.85 -23.96 -3.60
N THR A 67 -3.17 -25.12 -3.03
CA THR A 67 -4.45 -25.39 -2.36
C THR A 67 -4.44 -24.81 -0.95
N THR A 68 -5.61 -24.65 -0.32
CA THR A 68 -5.70 -24.25 1.10
C THR A 68 -5.17 -25.31 2.05
N GLU A 69 -5.17 -26.57 1.62
CA GLU A 69 -4.66 -27.71 2.37
C GLU A 69 -3.28 -28.13 1.86
N GLY A 70 -2.44 -28.67 2.74
CA GLY A 70 -1.15 -29.25 2.34
C GLY A 70 -0.09 -28.22 1.93
N VAL A 71 -0.18 -26.99 2.42
CA VAL A 71 0.81 -25.93 2.19
C VAL A 71 1.61 -25.62 3.45
N GLU A 72 2.82 -25.13 3.24
CA GLU A 72 3.75 -24.76 4.29
C GLU A 72 4.27 -23.35 4.06
N LEU A 73 4.18 -22.55 5.12
CA LEU A 73 4.65 -21.18 5.17
C LEU A 73 6.05 -21.16 5.81
N LEU A 74 7.03 -20.63 5.08
CA LEU A 74 8.37 -20.40 5.60
C LEU A 74 8.42 -19.14 6.48
N PRO A 75 9.42 -19.02 7.38
CA PRO A 75 9.59 -17.83 8.23
C PRO A 75 9.85 -16.55 7.41
N CYS A 76 10.38 -16.68 6.20
CA CYS A 76 10.56 -15.57 5.26
C CYS A 76 9.25 -15.12 4.56
N GLY A 77 8.12 -15.78 4.83
CA GLY A 77 6.81 -15.40 4.30
C GLY A 77 6.40 -16.08 2.98
N HIS A 78 7.24 -16.93 2.40
CA HIS A 78 6.93 -17.67 1.17
C HIS A 78 6.19 -18.98 1.45
N ILE A 79 5.26 -19.35 0.57
CA ILE A 79 4.38 -20.53 0.71
C ILE A 79 4.68 -21.52 -0.41
N PHE A 80 4.73 -22.81 -0.07
CA PHE A 80 4.92 -23.92 -1.00
C PHE A 80 4.03 -25.10 -0.58
N HIS A 81 3.82 -26.10 -1.45
CA HIS A 81 3.23 -27.35 -0.98
C HIS A 81 4.17 -28.01 0.04
N ALA A 82 3.60 -28.59 1.10
CA ALA A 82 4.32 -29.29 2.16
C ALA A 82 5.21 -30.41 1.59
N PHE A 83 4.73 -31.12 0.57
CA PHE A 83 5.50 -32.15 -0.14
C PHE A 83 6.68 -31.54 -0.92
N CYS A 84 6.43 -30.48 -1.69
CA CYS A 84 7.48 -29.85 -2.50
C CYS A 84 8.62 -29.30 -1.64
N ILE A 85 8.27 -28.62 -0.53
CA ILE A 85 9.29 -28.07 0.36
C ILE A 85 10.00 -29.14 1.18
N LYS A 86 9.32 -30.25 1.50
CA LYS A 86 9.93 -31.40 2.17
C LYS A 86 11.07 -31.98 1.33
N GLU A 87 10.83 -32.24 0.05
CA GLU A 87 11.85 -32.75 -0.87
C GLU A 87 13.04 -31.77 -0.96
N TRP A 88 12.77 -30.47 -1.05
CA TRP A 88 13.81 -29.45 -1.09
C TRP A 88 14.68 -29.44 0.18
N PHE A 89 14.05 -29.49 1.36
CA PHE A 89 14.73 -29.52 2.65
C PHE A 89 15.44 -30.84 2.97
N GLY A 90 15.20 -31.91 2.18
CA GLY A 90 16.03 -33.11 2.22
C GLY A 90 17.48 -32.85 1.79
N VAL A 91 17.72 -31.80 1.00
CA VAL A 91 19.06 -31.45 0.48
C VAL A 91 19.61 -30.17 1.09
N ARG A 92 18.79 -29.10 1.19
CA ARG A 92 19.23 -27.78 1.68
C ARG A 92 18.13 -27.06 2.46
N TYR A 93 18.48 -26.41 3.57
CA TYR A 93 17.55 -25.64 4.40
C TYR A 93 17.50 -24.16 4.02
N ASN A 94 17.18 -23.85 2.76
CA ASN A 94 17.00 -22.47 2.29
C ASN A 94 15.71 -22.31 1.47
N CYS A 95 15.16 -21.09 1.45
CA CYS A 95 13.97 -20.78 0.68
C CYS A 95 14.26 -20.84 -0.84
N PRO A 96 13.48 -21.57 -1.64
CA PRO A 96 13.63 -21.57 -3.10
C PRO A 96 13.42 -20.20 -3.76
N SER A 97 12.57 -19.35 -3.18
CA SER A 97 12.23 -18.03 -3.74
C SER A 97 13.24 -16.94 -3.38
N CYS A 98 13.58 -16.78 -2.10
CA CYS A 98 14.47 -15.69 -1.64
C CYS A 98 15.89 -16.14 -1.26
N ARG A 99 16.19 -17.45 -1.27
CA ARG A 99 17.48 -18.05 -0.89
C ARG A 99 17.90 -17.84 0.56
N GLU A 100 17.04 -17.25 1.38
CA GLU A 100 17.28 -17.09 2.82
C GLU A 100 17.31 -18.46 3.50
N SER A 101 18.32 -18.66 4.35
CA SER A 101 18.49 -19.92 5.09
C SER A 101 17.55 -19.96 6.28
N LEU A 102 17.02 -21.14 6.59
CA LEU A 102 16.22 -21.32 7.80
C LEU A 102 17.10 -21.11 9.04
N PRO A 103 16.61 -20.40 10.07
CA PRO A 103 17.29 -20.32 11.36
C PRO A 103 17.57 -21.72 11.92
N ASN A 104 18.81 -21.95 12.42
CA ASN A 104 19.26 -23.27 12.87
C ASN A 104 18.33 -23.92 13.92
N HIS A 105 17.74 -23.11 14.82
CA HIS A 105 16.83 -23.61 15.85
C HIS A 105 15.48 -24.10 15.29
N LEU A 106 15.11 -23.69 14.07
CA LEU A 106 13.88 -24.13 13.40
C LEU A 106 14.10 -25.39 12.55
N ILE A 107 15.33 -25.70 12.16
CA ILE A 107 15.63 -26.86 11.30
C ILE A 107 15.11 -28.16 11.94
N SER A 108 15.32 -28.36 13.24
CA SER A 108 14.81 -29.54 13.97
C SER A 108 13.28 -29.60 14.08
N GLU A 109 12.61 -28.45 14.06
CA GLU A 109 11.16 -28.39 14.03
C GLU A 109 10.64 -28.78 12.64
N TYR A 110 11.20 -28.18 11.59
CA TYR A 110 10.82 -28.49 10.20
C TYR A 110 11.12 -29.95 9.83
N ARG A 111 12.24 -30.54 10.28
CA ARG A 111 12.51 -31.98 10.07
C ARG A 111 11.43 -32.86 10.68
N ARG A 112 10.97 -32.56 11.90
CA ARG A 112 9.90 -33.32 12.56
C ARG A 112 8.55 -33.12 11.88
N ARG A 113 8.17 -31.87 11.60
CA ARG A 113 6.88 -31.53 10.99
C ARG A 113 6.72 -32.11 9.58
N LEU A 114 7.78 -32.04 8.77
CA LEU A 114 7.77 -32.56 7.40
C LEU A 114 8.14 -34.05 7.32
N GLY A 115 8.61 -34.66 8.41
CA GLY A 115 9.07 -36.04 8.42
C GLY A 115 10.26 -36.26 7.49
N ILE A 116 11.28 -35.39 7.58
CA ILE A 116 12.55 -35.48 6.85
C ILE A 116 13.53 -36.25 7.73
N ASN A 117 13.88 -37.46 7.32
CA ASN A 117 14.84 -38.33 8.03
C ASN A 117 16.25 -37.74 7.98
#